data_AF-D3IK41-F1
#
_entry.id   AF-D3IK41-F1
#
_cell.length_a   1.000
_cell.length_b   1.000
_cell.length_c   1.000
_cell.angle_alpha   90.00
_cell.angle_beta   90.00
_cell.angle_gamma   90.00
#
_symmetry.space_group_name_H-M   'P 1'
#
loop_
_entity.id
_entity.type
_entity.pdbx_description
1 polymer ?
#
loop_
_entity_poly.entity_id
_entity_poly.type
_entity_poly.pdbx_seq_one_letter_code
_entity_poly.pdbx_strand_id
1 'polypeptide(L)'
;VTSNADPEGKGRVQVRMNWQTGNMHTDWIRVMTPDGGGCRDGVETNRGFVFIPEVGDHVLVGFRHGDPNRPYVMGSLFNGRTGKGGFAENHLKSIRTRSGHAIELDDAPESLGITIKDNKGNSVHIDSAEDSIVVNAERDITFNAAETFTVNAKNLNLNVEENAIERVGKDKVSTIGNKVSLEATEKEEEISNDSSINIGGLSSQTAGEIVQSATSGDAAITAEGKALLQGKDDARICKG
;
A
#
# COMPACT_ATOMS: atom_id res chain seq x y z
N VAL A 1 14.83 -31.13 13.24
CA VAL A 1 13.73 -31.51 12.32
C VAL A 1 14.36 -32.11 11.07
N THR A 2 13.88 -33.27 10.61
CA THR A 2 14.39 -33.95 9.40
C THR A 2 13.48 -33.75 8.19
N SER A 3 12.17 -33.58 8.40
CA SER A 3 11.21 -33.26 7.35
C SER A 3 10.04 -32.47 7.92
N ASN A 4 9.50 -31.54 7.13
CA ASN A 4 8.29 -30.78 7.42
C ASN A 4 7.24 -30.89 6.30
N ALA A 5 7.46 -31.75 5.30
CA ALA A 5 6.55 -32.01 4.19
C ALA A 5 5.51 -33.09 4.54
N ASP A 6 4.64 -32.80 5.51
CA ASP A 6 3.59 -33.73 5.96
C ASP A 6 2.64 -34.09 4.80
N PRO A 7 2.57 -35.36 4.36
CA PRO A 7 1.73 -35.77 3.23
C PRO A 7 0.24 -35.49 3.41
N GLU A 8 -0.22 -35.37 4.66
CA GLU A 8 -1.63 -35.10 4.98
C GLU A 8 -1.89 -33.62 5.29
N GLY A 9 -0.86 -32.75 5.24
CA GLY A 9 -1.02 -31.31 5.47
C GLY A 9 -1.44 -30.92 6.89
N LYS A 10 -1.18 -31.76 7.90
CA LYS A 10 -1.65 -31.57 9.29
C LYS A 10 -0.69 -30.77 10.17
N GLY A 11 0.29 -30.09 9.57
CA GLY A 11 1.29 -29.31 10.31
C GLY A 11 2.19 -30.16 11.21
N ARG A 12 2.41 -31.44 10.86
CA ARG A 12 3.32 -32.33 11.58
C ARG A 12 4.73 -32.23 11.02
N VAL A 13 5.70 -32.68 11.79
CA VAL A 13 7.11 -32.79 11.37
C VAL A 13 7.66 -34.16 11.71
N GLN A 14 8.73 -34.56 11.02
CA GLN A 14 9.60 -35.65 11.42
C GLN A 14 10.83 -35.07 12.13
N VAL A 15 11.24 -35.72 13.21
CA VAL A 15 12.38 -35.30 14.02
C VAL A 15 13.33 -36.47 14.19
N ARG A 16 14.64 -36.21 14.12
CA ARG A 16 15.65 -37.14 14.60
C ARG A 16 15.99 -36.78 16.05
N MET A 17 15.73 -37.70 16.97
CA MET A 17 16.12 -37.56 18.36
C MET A 17 17.65 -37.68 18.50
N ASN A 18 18.23 -37.07 19.53
CA ASN A 18 19.69 -37.03 19.71
C ASN A 18 20.36 -38.41 19.81
N TRP A 19 19.62 -39.43 20.25
CA TRP A 19 20.09 -40.81 20.40
C TRP A 19 19.88 -41.68 19.14
N GLN A 20 19.17 -41.17 18.13
CA GLN A 20 18.93 -41.85 16.86
C GLN A 20 20.13 -41.65 15.91
N THR A 21 20.49 -42.68 15.15
CA THR A 21 21.66 -42.68 14.24
C THR A 21 21.25 -42.82 12.78
N GLY A 22 22.16 -42.47 11.86
CA GLY A 22 21.90 -42.56 10.41
C GLY A 22 20.65 -41.80 9.98
N ASN A 23 19.79 -42.49 9.23
CA ASN A 23 18.53 -41.97 8.67
C ASN A 23 17.31 -42.19 9.58
N MET A 24 17.51 -42.57 10.85
CA MET A 24 16.41 -42.72 11.81
C MET A 24 15.70 -41.39 12.07
N HIS A 25 14.39 -41.44 12.18
CA HIS A 25 13.52 -40.31 12.50
C HIS A 25 12.21 -40.82 13.13
N THR A 26 11.47 -39.93 13.78
CA THR A 26 10.11 -40.22 14.25
C THR A 26 9.15 -40.39 13.08
N ASP A 27 7.99 -40.99 13.32
CA ASP A 27 6.82 -40.76 12.46
C ASP A 27 6.43 -39.25 12.47
N TRP A 28 5.39 -38.88 11.72
CA TRP A 28 4.84 -37.53 11.71
C TRP A 28 4.23 -37.18 13.07
N ILE A 29 4.87 -36.25 13.78
CA ILE A 29 4.46 -35.83 15.12
C ILE A 29 3.90 -34.41 15.11
N ARG A 30 2.88 -34.18 15.93
CA ARG A 30 2.19 -32.88 16.01
C ARG A 30 3.09 -31.82 16.62
N VAL A 31 2.91 -30.58 16.16
CA VAL A 31 3.57 -29.39 16.70
C VAL A 31 2.60 -28.62 17.60
N MET A 32 3.04 -28.29 18.80
CA MET A 32 2.35 -27.35 19.69
C MET A 32 2.46 -25.96 19.08
N THR A 33 1.33 -25.27 19.00
CA THR A 33 1.23 -23.91 18.50
C THR A 33 0.46 -23.05 19.51
N PRO A 34 0.75 -21.74 19.62
CA PRO A 34 0.00 -20.83 20.50
C PRO A 34 -1.53 -20.85 20.31
N ASP A 35 -2.00 -21.03 19.08
CA ASP A 35 -3.42 -21.31 18.77
C ASP A 35 -3.46 -22.33 17.62
N GLY A 36 -4.17 -23.44 17.85
CA GLY A 36 -4.38 -24.50 16.87
C GLY A 36 -5.84 -24.92 16.90
N GLY A 37 -6.64 -24.36 15.98
CA GLY A 37 -8.07 -24.63 15.87
C GLY A 37 -8.35 -25.94 15.13
N GLY A 38 -9.44 -26.62 15.50
CA GLY A 38 -9.95 -27.76 14.73
C GLY A 38 -10.86 -27.33 13.59
N CYS A 39 -11.01 -28.20 12.59
CA CYS A 39 -12.02 -28.09 11.54
C CYS A 39 -13.40 -28.50 12.12
N ARG A 40 -14.15 -27.56 12.68
CA ARG A 40 -15.55 -27.75 13.12
C ARG A 40 -16.40 -26.59 12.59
N ASP A 41 -17.73 -26.75 12.62
CA ASP A 41 -18.70 -25.70 12.30
C ASP A 41 -18.54 -25.08 10.90
N GLY A 42 -18.24 -25.91 9.90
CA GLY A 42 -18.11 -25.47 8.50
C GLY A 42 -16.75 -24.86 8.13
N VAL A 43 -15.76 -24.89 9.05
CA VAL A 43 -14.39 -24.47 8.75
C VAL A 43 -13.57 -25.66 8.26
N GLU A 44 -13.29 -25.71 6.97
CA GLU A 44 -12.58 -26.83 6.32
C GLU A 44 -11.04 -26.73 6.41
N THR A 45 -10.51 -25.55 6.76
CA THR A 45 -9.07 -25.27 6.81
C THR A 45 -8.57 -25.02 8.24
N ASN A 46 -7.29 -25.30 8.48
CA ASN A 46 -6.64 -24.98 9.75
C ASN A 46 -6.72 -23.47 10.06
N ARG A 47 -6.75 -23.10 11.35
CA ARG A 47 -6.71 -21.70 11.83
C ARG A 47 -5.74 -21.55 13.01
N GLY A 48 -5.24 -20.34 13.20
CA GLY A 48 -4.35 -19.99 14.31
C GLY A 48 -2.91 -19.75 13.86
N PHE A 49 -1.95 -19.94 14.77
CA PHE A 49 -0.53 -19.69 14.48
C PHE A 49 0.05 -20.88 13.71
N VAL A 50 0.33 -20.69 12.42
CA VAL A 50 0.90 -21.75 11.56
C VAL A 50 2.36 -21.44 11.26
N PHE A 51 3.23 -21.77 12.23
CA PHE A 51 4.68 -21.70 12.09
C PHE A 51 5.27 -23.10 12.25
N ILE A 52 5.45 -23.80 11.14
CA ILE A 52 6.00 -25.16 11.13
C ILE A 52 7.53 -25.09 11.15
N PRO A 53 8.20 -25.75 12.11
CA PRO A 53 9.66 -25.83 12.13
C PRO A 53 10.24 -26.28 10.78
N GLU A 54 11.32 -25.63 10.33
CA GLU A 54 11.98 -25.94 9.08
C GLU A 54 12.96 -27.13 9.24
N VAL A 55 13.33 -27.76 8.13
CA VAL A 55 14.37 -28.80 8.14
C VAL A 55 15.69 -28.20 8.64
N GLY A 56 16.31 -28.88 9.61
CA GLY A 56 17.51 -28.40 10.30
C GLY A 56 17.22 -27.70 11.63
N ASP A 57 15.99 -27.27 11.90
CA ASP A 57 15.66 -26.61 13.17
C ASP A 57 15.79 -27.55 14.37
N HIS A 58 16.24 -27.00 15.49
CA HIS A 58 16.24 -27.68 16.77
C HIS A 58 14.91 -27.45 17.47
N VAL A 59 14.26 -28.55 17.88
CA VAL A 59 12.95 -28.50 18.52
C VAL A 59 12.99 -29.26 19.83
N LEU A 60 12.20 -28.79 20.79
CA LEU A 60 11.96 -29.50 22.04
C LEU A 60 10.82 -30.49 21.82
N VAL A 61 11.05 -31.77 22.14
CA VAL A 61 10.05 -32.83 22.02
C VAL A 61 9.56 -33.23 23.40
N GLY A 62 8.24 -33.17 23.59
CA GLY A 62 7.54 -33.69 24.75
C GLY A 62 6.89 -35.04 24.45
N PHE A 63 6.52 -35.77 25.49
CA PHE A 63 5.94 -37.11 25.40
C PHE A 63 4.65 -37.15 26.22
N ARG A 64 3.52 -37.52 25.59
CA ARG A 64 2.23 -37.55 26.30
C ARG A 64 2.28 -38.56 27.44
N HIS A 65 2.03 -38.11 28.66
CA HIS A 65 2.14 -38.92 29.89
C HIS A 65 3.52 -39.59 30.08
N GLY A 66 4.59 -39.02 29.50
CA GLY A 66 5.92 -39.60 29.57
C GLY A 66 6.14 -40.84 28.70
N ASP A 67 5.19 -41.21 27.84
CA ASP A 67 5.31 -42.37 26.93
C ASP A 67 6.16 -42.02 25.70
N PRO A 68 7.35 -42.62 25.51
CA PRO A 68 8.22 -42.37 24.35
C PRO A 68 7.56 -42.64 22.99
N ASN A 69 6.50 -43.46 22.95
CA ASN A 69 5.74 -43.77 21.73
C ASN A 69 4.70 -42.71 21.37
N ARG A 70 4.53 -41.67 22.21
CA ARG A 70 3.57 -40.59 21.98
C ARG A 70 4.23 -39.20 21.95
N PRO A 71 5.26 -38.98 21.12
CA PRO A 71 5.95 -37.70 21.01
C PRO A 71 5.09 -36.60 20.38
N TYR A 72 5.40 -35.34 20.73
CA TYR A 72 4.92 -34.13 20.09
C TYR A 72 5.96 -33.01 20.26
N VAL A 73 6.06 -32.12 19.28
CA VAL A 73 6.94 -30.95 19.37
C VAL A 73 6.29 -29.89 20.27
N MET A 74 7.04 -29.37 21.24
CA MET A 74 6.59 -28.29 22.15
C MET A 74 6.95 -26.90 21.64
N GLY A 75 7.95 -26.79 20.78
CA GLY A 75 8.40 -25.54 20.18
C GLY A 75 9.81 -25.64 19.62
N SER A 76 10.23 -24.62 18.89
CA SER A 76 11.61 -24.49 18.41
C SER A 76 12.49 -23.82 19.45
N LEU A 77 13.75 -24.21 19.47
CA LEU A 77 14.78 -23.55 20.26
C LEU A 77 15.60 -22.63 19.35
N PHE A 78 16.06 -21.50 19.89
CA PHE A 78 17.10 -20.73 19.23
C PHE A 78 18.31 -21.65 18.99
N ASN A 79 18.82 -21.66 17.76
CA ASN A 79 19.93 -22.53 17.36
C ASN A 79 21.28 -22.15 18.00
N GLY A 80 21.33 -21.10 18.83
CA GLY A 80 22.53 -20.62 19.50
C GLY A 80 23.55 -19.92 18.59
N ARG A 81 23.25 -19.76 17.30
CA ARG A 81 24.11 -19.09 16.30
C ARG A 81 23.48 -17.84 15.70
N THR A 82 22.16 -17.83 15.51
CA THR A 82 21.40 -16.74 14.85
C THR A 82 20.21 -16.28 15.70
N GLY A 83 20.37 -16.18 17.01
CA GLY A 83 19.36 -15.65 17.94
C GLY A 83 19.32 -14.12 17.94
N LYS A 84 19.27 -13.47 16.77
CA LYS A 84 19.11 -12.01 16.71
C LYS A 84 17.68 -11.67 17.18
N GLY A 85 17.58 -11.01 18.33
CA GLY A 85 16.34 -10.58 18.97
C GLY A 85 16.66 -10.06 20.37
N GLY A 86 15.89 -9.10 20.85
CA GLY A 86 16.15 -8.44 22.14
C GLY A 86 17.45 -7.67 22.18
N PHE A 87 17.57 -6.66 21.31
CA PHE A 87 18.64 -5.64 21.28
C PHE A 87 18.90 -5.01 22.67
N ALA A 88 19.76 -3.98 22.80
CA ALA A 88 19.94 -3.30 24.09
C ALA A 88 18.57 -3.02 24.73
N GLU A 89 18.35 -3.43 25.98
CA GLU A 89 17.05 -3.23 26.67
C GLU A 89 15.83 -3.97 26.08
N ASN A 90 15.99 -4.82 25.06
CA ASN A 90 14.90 -5.58 24.42
C ASN A 90 13.78 -4.68 23.86
N HIS A 91 14.13 -3.46 23.43
CA HIS A 91 13.18 -2.49 22.88
C HIS A 91 12.52 -3.00 21.58
N LEU A 92 13.26 -3.72 20.73
CA LEU A 92 12.76 -4.23 19.44
C LEU A 92 12.31 -5.70 19.51
N LYS A 93 11.02 -5.92 19.25
CA LYS A 93 10.35 -7.23 19.20
C LYS A 93 9.88 -7.50 17.77
N SER A 94 9.88 -8.76 17.34
CA SER A 94 9.48 -9.05 15.95
C SER A 94 8.94 -10.46 15.72
N ILE A 95 8.13 -10.57 14.67
CA ILE A 95 7.81 -11.82 13.98
C ILE A 95 8.59 -11.79 12.66
N ARG A 96 9.41 -12.81 12.38
CA ARG A 96 10.31 -12.80 11.23
C ARG A 96 10.35 -14.15 10.52
N THR A 97 10.35 -14.13 9.20
CA THR A 97 10.53 -15.32 8.38
C THR A 97 11.99 -15.48 7.94
N ARG A 98 12.38 -16.67 7.50
CA ARG A 98 13.75 -16.95 7.02
C ARG A 98 14.19 -16.05 5.87
N SER A 99 13.27 -15.70 4.96
CA SER A 99 13.58 -14.82 3.82
C SER A 99 13.74 -13.35 4.21
N GLY A 100 13.36 -12.97 5.44
CA GLY A 100 13.54 -11.62 5.97
C GLY A 100 12.28 -10.76 6.00
N HIS A 101 11.09 -11.30 5.69
CA HIS A 101 9.84 -10.58 5.95
C HIS A 101 9.64 -10.43 7.46
N ALA A 102 9.19 -9.27 7.90
CA ALA A 102 9.10 -8.95 9.32
C ALA A 102 7.89 -8.08 9.66
N ILE A 103 7.35 -8.33 10.85
CA ILE A 103 6.55 -7.38 11.63
C ILE A 103 7.40 -7.03 12.84
N GLU A 104 7.72 -5.75 13.02
CA GLU A 104 8.59 -5.24 14.07
C GLU A 104 7.83 -4.23 14.93
N LEU A 105 7.97 -4.36 16.25
CA LEU A 105 7.43 -3.46 17.26
C LEU A 105 8.62 -2.90 18.03
N ASP A 106 8.80 -1.59 17.96
CA ASP A 106 9.93 -0.88 18.55
C ASP A 106 9.46 0.00 19.70
N ASP A 107 10.00 -0.24 20.89
CA ASP A 107 9.71 0.51 22.12
C ASP A 107 10.76 1.61 22.41
N ALA A 108 11.78 1.81 21.57
CA ALA A 108 12.80 2.84 21.79
C ALA A 108 12.21 4.24 21.54
N PRO A 109 12.43 5.25 22.41
CA PRO A 109 11.84 6.57 22.24
C PRO A 109 12.09 7.24 20.88
N GLU A 110 13.28 7.05 20.30
CA GLU A 110 13.70 7.63 19.03
C GLU A 110 13.19 6.89 17.78
N SER A 111 12.66 5.68 17.94
CA SER A 111 12.15 4.84 16.84
C SER A 111 10.83 4.16 17.18
N LEU A 112 10.09 4.73 18.14
CA LEU A 112 8.87 4.17 18.70
C LEU A 112 7.84 3.96 17.59
N GLY A 113 7.45 2.70 17.34
CA GLY A 113 6.56 2.43 16.23
C GLY A 113 6.40 0.98 15.83
N ILE A 114 5.73 0.80 14.69
CA ILE A 114 5.41 -0.51 14.12
C ILE A 114 5.84 -0.52 12.65
N THR A 115 6.57 -1.55 12.25
CA THR A 115 7.00 -1.74 10.86
C THR A 115 6.56 -3.09 10.33
N ILE A 116 5.86 -3.10 9.20
CA ILE A 116 5.62 -4.29 8.38
C ILE A 116 6.46 -4.15 7.13
N LYS A 117 7.39 -5.08 6.88
CA LYS A 117 8.32 -4.98 5.75
C LYS A 117 8.63 -6.32 5.10
N ASP A 118 8.93 -6.25 3.81
CA ASP A 118 9.52 -7.37 3.09
C ASP A 118 11.05 -7.27 3.05
N ASN A 119 11.67 -8.18 2.30
CA ASN A 119 13.12 -8.24 2.12
C ASN A 119 13.61 -7.48 0.88
N LYS A 120 12.75 -6.73 0.21
CA LYS A 120 13.03 -6.00 -1.03
C LYS A 120 12.91 -4.49 -0.90
N GLY A 121 12.42 -3.97 0.22
CA GLY A 121 12.29 -2.53 0.48
C GLY A 121 10.85 -2.04 0.61
N ASN A 122 9.86 -2.90 0.35
CA ASN A 122 8.46 -2.54 0.51
C ASN A 122 8.10 -2.53 2.00
N SER A 123 7.42 -1.47 2.46
CA SER A 123 7.10 -1.31 3.88
C SER A 123 5.87 -0.47 4.15
N VAL A 124 5.28 -0.72 5.32
CA VAL A 124 4.37 0.19 6.02
C VAL A 124 4.98 0.45 7.38
N HIS A 125 5.19 1.73 7.69
CA HIS A 125 5.76 2.17 8.95
C HIS A 125 4.81 3.14 9.64
N ILE A 126 4.46 2.84 10.89
CA ILE A 126 3.72 3.73 11.79
C ILE A 126 4.75 4.27 12.77
N ASP A 127 5.09 5.54 12.62
CA ASP A 127 6.04 6.26 13.47
C ASP A 127 5.24 6.98 14.56
N SER A 128 5.38 6.52 15.80
CA SER A 128 4.72 7.09 16.97
C SER A 128 5.56 8.19 17.65
N ALA A 129 6.82 8.38 17.24
CA ALA A 129 7.63 9.50 17.70
C ALA A 129 7.29 10.78 16.92
N GLU A 130 7.03 10.65 15.62
CA GLU A 130 6.73 11.76 14.70
C GLU A 130 5.22 11.86 14.33
N ASP A 131 4.37 11.03 14.91
CA ASP A 131 2.92 10.94 14.60
C ASP A 131 2.63 10.78 13.09
N SER A 132 3.38 9.90 12.41
CA SER A 132 3.33 9.75 10.96
C SER A 132 3.17 8.31 10.49
N ILE A 133 2.69 8.14 9.25
CA ILE A 133 2.61 6.83 8.58
C ILE A 133 3.25 6.96 7.20
N VAL A 134 4.17 6.05 6.88
CA VAL A 134 4.83 5.98 5.58
C VAL A 134 4.54 4.63 4.93
N VAL A 135 4.10 4.66 3.67
CA VAL A 135 3.93 3.46 2.83
C VAL A 135 4.92 3.57 1.67
N ASN A 136 5.82 2.60 1.57
CA ASN A 136 6.84 2.55 0.54
C ASN A 136 6.68 1.30 -0.32
N ALA A 137 6.83 1.46 -1.63
CA ALA A 137 7.00 0.35 -2.55
C ALA A 137 8.11 0.66 -3.55
N GLU A 138 8.88 -0.36 -3.93
CA GLU A 138 9.94 -0.26 -4.94
C GLU A 138 9.39 -0.13 -6.38
N ARG A 139 8.10 -0.40 -6.57
CA ARG A 139 7.40 -0.25 -7.84
C ARG A 139 6.03 0.35 -7.63
N ASP A 140 5.01 -0.49 -7.44
CA ASP A 140 3.62 -0.07 -7.55
C ASP A 140 2.92 -0.04 -6.18
N ILE A 141 2.11 1.00 -5.96
CA ILE A 141 1.10 1.06 -4.90
C ILE A 141 -0.27 1.25 -5.58
N THR A 142 -1.27 0.46 -5.17
CA THR A 142 -2.64 0.57 -5.68
C THR A 142 -3.65 0.58 -4.55
N PHE A 143 -4.55 1.57 -4.54
CA PHE A 143 -5.67 1.65 -3.62
C PHE A 143 -6.98 1.38 -4.38
N ASN A 144 -7.73 0.37 -3.93
CA ASN A 144 -9.02 0.00 -4.52
C ASN A 144 -10.12 0.16 -3.48
N ALA A 145 -11.19 0.89 -3.81
CA ALA A 145 -12.39 1.02 -2.99
C ALA A 145 -13.62 0.77 -3.86
N ALA A 146 -14.55 -0.07 -3.38
CA ALA A 146 -15.72 -0.47 -4.16
C ALA A 146 -16.82 0.61 -4.23
N GLU A 147 -16.93 1.43 -3.19
CA GLU A 147 -17.96 2.47 -3.09
C GLU A 147 -17.34 3.86 -2.98
N THR A 148 -16.70 4.16 -1.84
CA THR A 148 -16.19 5.50 -1.54
C THR A 148 -14.74 5.45 -1.07
N PHE A 149 -13.89 6.29 -1.63
CA PHE A 149 -12.56 6.61 -1.13
C PHE A 149 -12.50 8.09 -0.76
N THR A 150 -12.20 8.40 0.51
CA THR A 150 -12.21 9.78 1.02
C THR A 150 -10.84 10.15 1.56
N VAL A 151 -10.34 11.32 1.16
CA VAL A 151 -9.07 11.89 1.64
C VAL A 151 -9.34 13.26 2.27
N ASN A 152 -9.10 13.39 3.57
CA ASN A 152 -9.26 14.64 4.31
C ASN A 152 -7.91 15.06 4.89
N ALA A 153 -7.45 16.26 4.55
CA ALA A 153 -6.18 16.79 5.05
C ALA A 153 -6.21 18.32 5.10
N LYS A 154 -5.34 18.92 5.93
CA LYS A 154 -5.10 20.37 5.92
C LYS A 154 -4.40 20.82 4.63
N ASN A 155 -3.47 19.99 4.12
CA ASN A 155 -2.73 20.21 2.88
C ASN A 155 -2.66 18.89 2.10
N LEU A 156 -2.71 18.95 0.77
CA LEU A 156 -2.47 17.82 -0.13
C LEU A 156 -1.39 18.23 -1.14
N ASN A 157 -0.36 17.40 -1.31
CA ASN A 157 0.69 17.57 -2.32
C ASN A 157 0.77 16.32 -3.19
N LEU A 158 0.77 16.50 -4.52
CA LEU A 158 0.86 15.43 -5.51
C LEU A 158 2.01 15.77 -6.47
N ASN A 159 3.09 15.01 -6.39
CA ASN A 159 4.26 15.16 -7.27
C ASN A 159 4.33 13.93 -8.19
N VAL A 160 4.30 14.17 -9.50
CA VAL A 160 4.30 13.12 -10.53
C VAL A 160 5.33 13.50 -11.59
N GLU A 161 6.31 12.64 -11.83
CA GLU A 161 7.44 12.94 -12.74
C GLU A 161 7.07 12.79 -14.22
N GLU A 162 6.25 11.80 -14.53
CA GLU A 162 5.86 11.51 -15.91
C GLU A 162 4.42 11.95 -16.19
N ASN A 163 3.43 11.11 -15.84
CA ASN A 163 2.06 11.27 -16.30
C ASN A 163 1.06 11.22 -15.14
N ALA A 164 0.21 12.24 -15.02
CA ALA A 164 -0.96 12.23 -14.16
C ALA A 164 -2.22 12.07 -15.01
N ILE A 165 -2.98 10.98 -14.80
CA ILE A 165 -4.20 10.69 -15.57
C ILE A 165 -5.39 10.60 -14.62
N GLU A 166 -6.40 11.41 -14.86
CA GLU A 166 -7.65 11.41 -14.11
C GLU A 166 -8.82 11.05 -15.03
N ARG A 167 -9.55 9.99 -14.68
CA ARG A 167 -10.73 9.54 -15.43
C ARG A 167 -11.94 9.54 -14.53
N VAL A 168 -12.95 10.34 -14.88
CA VAL A 168 -14.19 10.47 -14.14
C VAL A 168 -15.35 10.10 -15.05
N GLY A 169 -16.15 9.10 -14.67
CA GLY A 169 -17.22 8.58 -15.51
C GLY A 169 -18.51 9.41 -15.51
N LYS A 170 -18.66 10.32 -14.55
CA LYS A 170 -19.78 11.25 -14.42
C LYS A 170 -19.24 12.65 -14.13
N ASP A 171 -19.45 13.15 -12.91
CA ASP A 171 -19.18 14.54 -12.57
C ASP A 171 -17.85 14.69 -11.84
N LYS A 172 -17.05 15.68 -12.27
CA LYS A 172 -15.91 16.19 -11.51
C LYS A 172 -16.25 17.60 -11.01
N VAL A 173 -16.29 17.77 -9.69
CA VAL A 173 -16.53 19.08 -9.05
C VAL A 173 -15.26 19.53 -8.35
N SER A 174 -14.81 20.75 -8.63
CA SER A 174 -13.64 21.34 -7.99
C SER A 174 -13.97 22.74 -7.47
N THR A 175 -13.91 22.89 -6.14
CA THR A 175 -14.18 24.17 -5.46
C THR A 175 -12.91 24.70 -4.84
N ILE A 176 -12.42 25.84 -5.34
CA ILE A 176 -11.19 26.48 -4.86
C ILE A 176 -11.53 27.86 -4.31
N GLY A 177 -11.17 28.11 -3.05
CA GLY A 177 -11.56 29.34 -2.35
C GLY A 177 -10.75 30.60 -2.70
N ASN A 178 -9.57 30.46 -3.32
CA ASN A 178 -8.69 31.60 -3.60
C ASN A 178 -8.20 31.65 -5.05
N LYS A 179 -7.22 30.81 -5.42
CA LYS A 179 -6.59 30.85 -6.76
C LYS A 179 -6.44 29.45 -7.35
N VAL A 180 -6.77 29.33 -8.63
CA VAL A 180 -6.32 28.24 -9.51
C VAL A 180 -5.22 28.78 -10.42
N SER A 181 -4.12 28.04 -10.57
CA SER A 181 -3.02 28.36 -11.49
C SER A 181 -2.76 27.15 -12.37
N LEU A 182 -2.67 27.35 -13.68
CA LEU A 182 -2.33 26.32 -14.64
C LEU A 182 -1.20 26.84 -15.52
N GLU A 183 -0.08 26.13 -15.50
CA GLU A 183 1.09 26.43 -16.31
C GLU A 183 1.42 25.16 -17.10
N ALA A 184 1.34 25.26 -18.42
CA ALA A 184 1.60 24.16 -19.34
C ALA A 184 2.17 24.72 -20.64
N THR A 185 2.97 23.93 -21.34
CA THR A 185 3.45 24.29 -22.68
C THR A 185 2.32 24.33 -23.69
N GLU A 186 1.34 23.44 -23.53
CA GLU A 186 0.14 23.33 -24.37
C GLU A 186 -1.08 23.06 -23.49
N LYS A 187 -2.22 23.66 -23.84
CA LYS A 187 -3.51 23.39 -23.22
C LYS A 187 -4.53 23.11 -24.33
N GLU A 188 -5.17 21.96 -24.26
CA GLU A 188 -6.31 21.59 -25.10
C GLU A 188 -7.56 21.44 -24.21
N GLU A 189 -8.71 21.92 -24.69
CA GLU A 189 -9.98 21.82 -24.00
C GLU A 189 -11.10 21.62 -25.03
N GLU A 190 -11.77 20.47 -24.96
CA GLU A 190 -12.90 20.12 -25.82
C GLU A 190 -14.16 20.00 -24.97
N ILE A 191 -15.22 20.70 -25.38
CA ILE A 191 -16.51 20.72 -24.70
C ILE A 191 -17.58 20.43 -25.75
N SER A 192 -18.29 19.30 -25.60
CA SER A 192 -19.23 18.80 -26.61
C SER A 192 -20.60 19.46 -26.56
N ASN A 193 -20.98 19.98 -25.39
CA ASN A 193 -22.24 20.68 -25.18
C ASN A 193 -21.92 22.14 -24.83
N ASP A 194 -22.17 22.54 -23.59
CA ASP A 194 -22.12 23.94 -23.18
C ASP A 194 -20.89 24.25 -22.33
N SER A 195 -20.27 25.40 -22.59
CA SER A 195 -19.27 26.02 -21.71
C SER A 195 -19.82 27.35 -21.19
N SER A 196 -19.74 27.55 -19.87
CA SER A 196 -20.16 28.81 -19.23
C SER A 196 -19.03 29.33 -18.35
N ILE A 197 -18.59 30.56 -18.63
CA ILE A 197 -17.52 31.24 -17.89
C ILE A 197 -18.10 32.53 -17.32
N ASN A 198 -18.26 32.58 -15.99
CA ASN A 198 -18.78 33.74 -15.28
C ASN A 198 -17.66 34.39 -14.47
N ILE A 199 -17.25 35.60 -14.86
CA ILE A 199 -16.15 36.33 -14.23
C ILE A 199 -16.73 37.63 -13.64
N GLY A 200 -16.76 37.72 -12.30
CA GLY A 200 -17.25 38.93 -11.61
C GLY A 200 -16.27 40.10 -11.64
N GLY A 201 -15.01 39.86 -12.00
CA GLY A 201 -13.96 40.87 -12.12
C GLY A 201 -13.46 41.02 -13.56
N LEU A 202 -12.13 41.13 -13.72
CA LEU A 202 -11.49 41.24 -15.04
C LEU A 202 -11.31 39.86 -15.68
N SER A 203 -11.73 39.73 -16.95
CA SER A 203 -11.27 38.67 -17.86
C SER A 203 -10.17 39.23 -18.77
N SER A 204 -9.03 38.55 -18.85
CA SER A 204 -7.90 38.96 -19.70
C SER A 204 -7.35 37.76 -20.46
N GLN A 205 -7.16 37.92 -21.76
CA GLN A 205 -6.52 36.94 -22.63
C GLN A 205 -5.38 37.63 -23.39
N THR A 206 -4.20 37.03 -23.37
CA THR A 206 -3.04 37.51 -24.11
C THR A 206 -2.41 36.32 -24.81
N ALA A 207 -2.31 36.38 -26.13
CA ALA A 207 -1.71 35.35 -26.96
C ALA A 207 -1.06 35.99 -28.19
N GLY A 208 -0.17 35.24 -28.87
CA GLY A 208 0.38 35.68 -30.15
C GLY A 208 -0.68 35.79 -31.25
N GLU A 209 -1.67 34.89 -31.22
CA GLU A 209 -2.85 34.89 -32.08
C GLU A 209 -4.08 34.45 -31.27
N ILE A 210 -5.23 35.07 -31.54
CA ILE A 210 -6.52 34.70 -30.95
C ILE A 210 -7.51 34.50 -32.11
N VAL A 211 -8.12 33.32 -32.18
CA VAL A 211 -9.19 32.99 -33.13
C VAL A 211 -10.45 32.67 -32.35
N GLN A 212 -11.54 33.34 -32.68
CA GLN A 212 -12.88 33.07 -32.12
C GLN A 212 -13.88 33.01 -33.27
N SER A 213 -14.70 31.96 -33.29
CA SER A 213 -15.67 31.75 -34.37
C SER A 213 -16.92 31.07 -33.83
N ALA A 214 -18.09 31.59 -34.19
CA ALA A 214 -19.34 30.86 -34.10
C ALA A 214 -19.61 30.16 -35.43
N THR A 215 -19.62 28.83 -35.45
CA THR A 215 -19.88 28.04 -36.67
C THR A 215 -21.36 27.91 -37.00
N SER A 216 -22.22 28.16 -36.01
CA SER A 216 -23.67 28.22 -36.14
C SER A 216 -24.21 29.27 -35.18
N GLY A 217 -25.27 29.97 -35.59
CA GLY A 217 -25.84 31.06 -34.80
C GLY A 217 -24.98 32.33 -34.83
N ASP A 218 -25.20 33.20 -33.85
CA ASP A 218 -24.57 34.52 -33.77
C ASP A 218 -23.41 34.52 -32.77
N ALA A 219 -22.34 35.24 -33.11
CA ALA A 219 -21.34 35.67 -32.13
C ALA A 219 -21.73 37.06 -31.60
N ALA A 220 -22.04 37.16 -30.31
CA ALA A 220 -22.43 38.41 -29.67
C ALA A 220 -21.34 38.92 -28.72
N ILE A 221 -20.95 40.18 -28.88
CA ILE A 221 -20.09 40.90 -27.94
C ILE A 221 -20.86 42.15 -27.49
N THR A 222 -21.19 42.20 -26.21
CA THR A 222 -21.96 43.30 -25.61
C THR A 222 -21.16 43.93 -24.49
N ALA A 223 -21.08 45.26 -24.47
CA ALA A 223 -20.49 46.02 -23.39
C ALA A 223 -21.47 47.12 -22.95
N GLU A 224 -21.68 47.28 -21.64
CA GLU A 224 -22.47 48.41 -21.10
C GLU A 224 -21.77 49.75 -21.36
N GLY A 225 -20.43 49.75 -21.25
CA GLY A 225 -19.59 50.90 -21.56
C GLY A 225 -19.11 50.90 -23.02
N LYS A 226 -17.79 50.98 -23.21
CA LYS A 226 -17.17 50.97 -24.54
C LYS A 226 -16.63 49.58 -24.87
N ALA A 227 -16.96 49.07 -26.04
CA ALA A 227 -16.21 47.99 -26.68
C ALA A 227 -15.13 48.62 -27.58
N LEU A 228 -13.85 48.29 -27.34
CA LEU A 228 -12.72 48.76 -28.14
C LEU A 228 -12.08 47.58 -28.88
N LEU A 229 -12.00 47.67 -30.20
CA LEU A 229 -11.25 46.76 -31.05
C LEU A 229 -10.17 47.59 -31.77
N GLN A 230 -8.89 47.29 -31.55
CA GLN A 230 -7.79 48.10 -32.05
C GLN A 230 -6.63 47.22 -32.55
N GLY A 231 -6.15 47.52 -33.75
CA GLY A 231 -4.94 46.95 -34.35
C GLY A 231 -3.96 48.04 -34.78
N LYS A 232 -2.79 47.64 -35.32
CA LYS A 232 -1.90 48.58 -36.03
C LYS A 232 -2.49 48.99 -37.39
N ASP A 233 -3.28 48.11 -37.99
CA ASP A 233 -4.03 48.33 -39.22
C ASP A 233 -5.54 48.32 -38.94
N ASP A 234 -6.33 48.73 -39.94
CA ASP A 234 -7.79 48.79 -39.85
C ASP A 234 -8.43 47.40 -39.66
N ALA A 235 -9.44 47.33 -38.79
CA ALA A 235 -10.28 46.15 -38.66
C ALA A 235 -11.07 45.93 -39.96
N ARG A 236 -11.00 44.72 -40.51
CA ARG A 236 -11.77 44.34 -41.70
C ARG A 236 -13.08 43.68 -41.28
N ILE A 237 -14.18 44.20 -41.79
CA ILE A 237 -15.51 43.60 -41.64
C ILE A 237 -16.01 43.27 -43.05
N CYS A 238 -16.17 41.99 -43.35
CA CYS A 238 -16.72 41.49 -44.61
C CYS A 238 -17.71 40.36 -44.33
N LYS A 239 -18.43 39.90 -45.36
CA LYS A 239 -19.38 38.78 -45.25
C LYS A 239 -18.72 37.40 -45.36
N GLY A 240 -17.39 37.34 -45.47
CA GLY A 240 -16.68 36.26 -46.15
C GLY A 240 -16.52 36.56 -47.62
#